data_AF-A0A348MWJ7-F1
#
_entry.id   AF-A0A348MWJ7-F1
#
_cell.length_a   1.000
_cell.length_b   1.000
_cell.length_c   1.000
_cell.angle_alpha   90.00
_cell.angle_beta   90.00
_cell.angle_gamma   90.00
#
_symmetry.space_group_name_H-M   'P 1'
#
loop_
_entity.id
_entity.type
_entity.pdbx_description
1 polymer ?
#
loop_
_entity_poly.entity_id
_entity_poly.type
_entity_poly.pdbx_seq_one_letter_code
_entity_poly.pdbx_strand_id
1 'polypeptide(L)'
;MLNLKNGVIYPPVLAFKPMLTRRVKRMPQITIHYENNETDPELIEQLAKHHGITPEMLVKRFIGKGLEKHFPSERPITDYENLEDLMVRGGFKK
;
A
#
# COMPACT_ATOMS: atom_id res chain seq x y z
N MET A 1 -26.91 37.48 64.50
CA MET A 1 -25.73 37.96 63.75
C MET A 1 -24.51 37.20 64.28
N LEU A 2 -24.02 36.22 63.52
CA LEU A 2 -22.75 35.55 63.79
C LEU A 2 -22.04 35.34 62.46
N ASN A 3 -20.84 35.90 62.41
CA ASN A 3 -19.85 35.82 61.36
C ASN A 3 -19.10 34.49 61.50
N LEU A 4 -18.74 33.85 60.38
CA LEU A 4 -17.57 32.97 60.15
C LEU A 4 -17.83 31.90 59.08
N LYS A 5 -16.73 31.55 58.38
CA LYS A 5 -16.40 30.21 57.85
C LYS A 5 -16.97 29.82 56.49
N ASN A 6 -16.15 29.92 55.44
CA ASN A 6 -15.33 28.77 54.99
C ASN A 6 -14.68 29.08 53.64
N GLY A 7 -13.36 29.28 53.68
CA GLY A 7 -12.53 29.32 52.48
C GLY A 7 -12.51 27.97 51.80
N VAL A 8 -12.79 27.97 50.50
CA VAL A 8 -12.55 26.82 49.63
C VAL A 8 -11.52 27.28 48.62
N ILE A 9 -10.26 26.92 48.87
CA ILE A 9 -9.17 27.09 47.91
C ILE A 9 -9.29 25.93 46.94
N TYR A 10 -9.65 26.22 45.69
CA TYR A 10 -9.68 25.21 44.64
C TYR A 10 -8.23 24.92 44.18
N PRO A 11 -7.80 23.66 44.07
CA PRO A 11 -6.51 23.34 43.46
C PRO A 11 -6.54 23.71 41.97
N PRO A 12 -5.41 24.11 41.38
CA PRO A 12 -5.35 24.43 39.95
C PRO A 12 -5.69 23.17 39.15
N VAL A 13 -6.71 23.30 38.29
CA VAL A 13 -7.09 22.27 37.32
C VAL A 13 -5.91 22.05 36.39
N LEU A 14 -5.26 20.88 36.50
CA LEU A 14 -4.26 20.44 35.53
C LEU A 14 -4.96 20.27 34.18
N ALA A 15 -4.70 21.21 33.27
CA ALA A 15 -5.17 21.13 31.90
C ALA A 15 -4.59 19.87 31.23
N PHE A 16 -5.41 18.83 31.09
CA PHE A 16 -5.08 17.69 30.25
C PHE A 16 -4.97 18.18 28.80
N LYS A 17 -3.74 18.25 28.28
CA LYS A 17 -3.53 18.42 26.84
C LYS A 17 -4.11 17.19 26.14
N PRO A 18 -5.08 17.34 25.21
CA PRO A 18 -5.53 16.20 24.43
C PRO A 18 -4.33 15.67 23.63
N MET A 19 -4.03 14.38 23.78
CA MET A 19 -3.07 13.71 22.90
C MET A 19 -3.52 13.95 21.46
N LEU A 20 -2.63 14.53 20.64
CA LEU A 20 -2.82 14.63 19.21
C LEU A 20 -3.07 13.21 18.68
N THR A 21 -4.30 12.94 18.27
CA THR A 21 -4.66 11.68 17.63
C THR A 21 -3.87 11.61 16.34
N ARG A 22 -2.80 10.81 16.36
CA ARG A 22 -2.03 10.48 15.16
C ARG A 22 -3.03 9.89 14.18
N ARG A 23 -3.38 10.64 13.11
CA ARG A 23 -4.21 10.14 12.02
C ARG A 23 -3.51 8.90 11.46
N VAL A 24 -3.93 7.73 11.91
CA VAL A 24 -3.54 6.46 11.30
C VAL A 24 -4.12 6.53 9.90
N LYS A 25 -3.26 6.80 8.90
CA LYS A 25 -3.61 6.72 7.50
C LYS A 25 -4.09 5.30 7.27
N ARG A 26 -5.41 5.08 7.29
CA ARG A 26 -6.00 3.76 7.05
C ARG A 26 -5.49 3.31 5.70
N MET A 27 -4.85 2.13 5.67
CA MET A 27 -4.44 1.55 4.40
C MET A 27 -5.68 1.40 3.52
N PRO A 28 -5.60 1.77 2.23
CA PRO A 28 -6.73 1.59 1.34
C PRO A 28 -7.10 0.12 1.32
N GLN A 29 -8.33 -0.21 1.69
CA GLN A 29 -8.88 -1.53 1.45
C GLN A 29 -9.11 -1.67 -0.05
N ILE A 30 -8.28 -2.47 -0.70
CA ILE A 30 -8.45 -2.84 -2.10
C ILE A 30 -9.36 -4.06 -2.10
N THR A 31 -10.61 -3.89 -2.49
CA THR A 31 -11.55 -5.00 -2.70
C THR A 31 -11.31 -5.56 -4.08
N ILE A 32 -10.72 -6.76 -4.15
CA ILE A 32 -10.48 -7.46 -5.41
C ILE A 32 -11.76 -8.22 -5.74
N HIS A 33 -12.41 -7.83 -6.84
CA HIS A 33 -13.54 -8.57 -7.40
C HIS A 33 -12.99 -9.61 -8.37
N TYR A 34 -13.21 -10.89 -8.05
CA TYR A 34 -12.83 -12.00 -8.91
C TYR A 34 -14.04 -12.38 -9.79
N GLU A 35 -13.83 -12.49 -11.10
CA GLU A 35 -14.79 -13.19 -11.97
C GLU A 35 -14.55 -14.70 -11.78
N ASN A 36 -15.53 -15.38 -11.19
CA ASN A 36 -15.36 -16.68 -10.53
C ASN A 36 -14.90 -17.86 -11.41
N ASN A 37 -14.75 -17.71 -12.73
CA ASN A 37 -14.54 -18.84 -13.62
C ASN A 37 -13.13 -18.91 -14.25
N GLU A 38 -12.31 -17.85 -14.14
CA GLU A 38 -10.96 -17.85 -14.74
C GLU A 38 -9.85 -18.26 -13.75
N THR A 39 -10.17 -18.28 -12.46
CA THR A 39 -9.24 -18.64 -11.36
C THR A 39 -9.50 -20.02 -10.77
N ASP A 40 -10.25 -20.88 -11.46
CA ASP A 40 -10.45 -22.25 -11.00
C ASP A 40 -9.12 -23.03 -11.03
N PRO A 41 -8.72 -23.67 -9.92
CA PRO A 41 -7.43 -24.35 -9.82
C PRO A 41 -7.31 -25.50 -10.82
N GLU A 42 -8.39 -26.23 -11.11
CA GLU A 42 -8.40 -27.29 -12.11
C GLU A 42 -8.12 -26.75 -13.52
N LEU A 43 -8.69 -25.59 -13.86
CA LEU A 43 -8.51 -24.95 -15.15
C LEU A 43 -7.05 -24.48 -15.34
N ILE A 44 -6.48 -23.90 -14.27
CA ILE A 44 -5.08 -23.48 -14.23
C ILE A 44 -4.14 -24.67 -14.42
N GLU A 45 -4.42 -25.81 -13.77
CA GLU A 45 -3.62 -27.03 -13.92
C GLU A 45 -3.69 -27.60 -15.35
N GLN A 46 -4.88 -27.60 -15.96
CA GLN A 46 -5.06 -28.05 -17.34
C GLN A 46 -4.33 -27.14 -18.34
N LEU A 47 -4.44 -25.83 -18.17
CA LEU A 47 -3.71 -24.85 -18.98
C LEU A 47 -2.20 -24.96 -18.79
N ALA A 48 -1.73 -25.16 -17.55
CA ALA A 48 -0.31 -25.34 -17.25
C ALA A 48 0.26 -26.59 -17.94
N LYS A 49 -0.48 -27.72 -17.89
CA LYS A 49 -0.14 -28.94 -18.63
C LYS A 49 -0.09 -28.72 -20.14
N HIS A 50 -1.06 -28.02 -20.71
CA HIS A 50 -1.09 -27.69 -22.14
C HIS A 50 0.14 -26.87 -22.58
N HIS A 51 0.58 -25.94 -21.74
CA HIS A 51 1.75 -25.10 -22.02
C HIS A 51 3.09 -25.73 -21.57
N GLY A 52 3.07 -26.90 -20.94
CA GLY A 52 4.28 -27.57 -20.44
C GLY A 52 5.01 -26.78 -19.35
N ILE A 53 4.30 -25.95 -18.59
CA ILE A 53 4.85 -25.13 -17.50
C ILE A 53 4.20 -25.50 -16.17
N THR A 54 4.79 -25.06 -15.05
CA THR A 54 4.15 -25.26 -13.76
C THR A 54 2.98 -24.28 -13.56
N PRO A 55 1.95 -24.65 -12.78
CA PRO A 55 0.84 -23.76 -12.45
C PRO A 55 1.30 -22.42 -11.86
N GLU A 56 2.35 -22.41 -11.04
CA GLU A 56 2.89 -21.20 -10.43
C GLU A 56 3.46 -20.23 -11.47
N MET A 57 4.13 -20.76 -12.51
CA MET A 57 4.62 -19.96 -13.62
C MET A 57 3.48 -19.34 -14.43
N LEU A 58 2.39 -20.09 -14.62
CA LEU A 58 1.21 -19.62 -15.32
C LEU A 58 0.53 -18.49 -14.53
N VAL A 59 0.31 -18.67 -13.23
CA VAL A 59 -0.25 -17.65 -12.33
C VAL A 59 0.62 -16.40 -12.30
N LYS A 60 1.95 -16.55 -12.24
CA LYS A 60 2.88 -15.42 -12.29
C LYS A 60 2.75 -14.61 -13.59
N ARG A 61 2.55 -15.27 -14.74
CA ARG A 61 2.31 -14.59 -16.03
C ARG A 61 0.98 -13.84 -16.04
N PHE A 62 -0.09 -14.44 -15.54
CA PHE A 62 -1.40 -13.78 -15.46
C PHE A 62 -1.36 -12.53 -14.58
N ILE A 63 -0.77 -12.65 -13.39
CA ILE A 63 -0.59 -11.51 -12.47
C ILE A 63 0.29 -10.44 -13.13
N GLY A 64 1.42 -10.83 -13.73
CA GLY A 64 2.32 -9.90 -14.41
C GLY A 64 1.64 -9.11 -15.53
N LYS A 65 0.87 -9.79 -16.39
CA LYS A 65 0.12 -9.16 -17.50
C LYS A 65 -0.99 -8.22 -16.99
N GLY A 66 -1.67 -8.58 -15.91
CA GLY A 66 -2.67 -7.71 -15.28
C GLY A 66 -2.05 -6.46 -14.65
N LEU A 67 -0.87 -6.61 -14.05
CA LEU A 67 -0.14 -5.54 -13.41
C LEU A 67 0.59 -4.59 -14.39
N GLU A 68 0.89 -5.04 -15.61
CA GLU A 68 1.57 -4.25 -16.64
C GLU A 68 0.87 -2.90 -16.91
N LYS A 69 -0.46 -2.85 -16.80
CA LYS A 69 -1.25 -1.60 -16.93
C LYS A 69 -1.04 -0.60 -15.79
N HIS A 70 -0.57 -1.07 -14.64
CA HIS A 70 -0.39 -0.26 -13.43
C HIS A 70 1.05 0.20 -13.23
N PHE A 71 2.01 -0.42 -13.93
CA PHE A 71 3.39 0.00 -13.91
C PHE A 71 3.69 0.89 -15.12
N PRO A 72 4.40 2.01 -14.94
CA PRO A 72 4.84 2.81 -16.07
C PRO A 72 5.72 1.93 -16.96
N SER A 73 5.50 1.99 -18.27
CA SER A 73 6.37 1.34 -19.25
C SER A 73 7.83 1.73 -19.00
N GLU A 74 8.74 0.77 -19.17
CA GLU A 74 10.18 1.06 -19.12
C GLU A 74 10.48 2.23 -20.06
N ARG A 75 11.09 3.29 -19.52
CA ARG A 75 11.44 4.45 -20.34
C ARG A 75 12.57 4.03 -21.28
N PRO A 76 12.49 4.34 -22.58
CA PRO A 76 13.56 4.01 -23.51
C PRO A 76 14.86 4.69 -23.07
N ILE A 77 16.00 4.06 -23.39
CA ILE A 77 17.34 4.57 -23.05
C ILE A 77 17.59 5.98 -23.63
N THR A 78 16.87 6.35 -24.69
CA THR A 78 16.91 7.67 -25.32
C THR A 78 16.34 8.80 -24.47
N ASP A 79 15.56 8.50 -23.44
CA ASP A 79 14.96 9.51 -22.55
C ASP A 79 15.94 10.05 -21.49
N TYR A 80 17.17 9.52 -21.45
CA TYR A 80 18.18 9.90 -20.48
C TYR A 80 19.28 10.73 -21.15
N GLU A 81 19.59 11.89 -20.57
CA GLU A 81 20.57 12.82 -21.13
C GLU A 81 22.02 12.32 -20.95
N ASN A 82 22.28 11.55 -19.90
CA ASN A 82 23.59 10.99 -19.57
C ASN A 82 23.48 9.80 -18.62
N LEU A 83 24.61 9.12 -18.38
CA LEU A 83 24.70 7.94 -17.50
C LEU A 83 24.29 8.24 -16.05
N GLU A 84 24.60 9.43 -15.54
CA GLU A 84 24.23 9.81 -14.17
C GLU A 84 22.70 9.97 -14.05
N ASP A 85 22.05 10.59 -15.06
CA ASP A 85 20.60 10.74 -15.12
C ASP A 85 19.89 9.37 -15.23
N LEU A 86 20.46 8.43 -15.98
CA LEU A 86 20.00 7.04 -16.01
C LEU A 86 20.08 6.37 -14.63
N MET A 87 21.20 6.52 -13.91
CA MET A 87 21.39 5.90 -12.61
C MET A 87 20.47 6.47 -11.52
N VAL A 88 20.22 7.79 -11.53
CA VAL A 88 19.34 8.46 -10.57
C VAL A 88 17.87 8.16 -10.88
N ARG A 89 17.42 8.39 -12.11
CA ARG A 89 16.00 8.16 -12.49
C ARG A 89 15.64 6.68 -12.59
N GLY A 90 16.61 5.83 -12.91
CA GLY A 90 16.47 4.37 -12.92
C GLY A 90 16.51 3.74 -11.52
N GLY A 91 16.78 4.52 -10.46
CA GLY A 91 16.73 4.05 -9.07
C GLY A 91 17.94 3.22 -8.62
N PHE A 92 19.03 3.23 -9.38
CA PHE A 92 20.29 2.55 -9.02
C PHE A 92 21.15 3.38 -8.04
N LYS A 93 20.91 4.70 -7.97
CA LYS A 93 21.62 5.64 -7.11
C LYS A 93 20.60 6.57 -6.45
N LYS A 94 20.67 6.72 -5.12
CA LYS A 94 19.81 7.61 -4.31
C LYS A 94 20.44 8.96 -4.10
#